data_AF-A0A382D332-F1
#
_entry.id   AF-A0A382D332-F1
#
_cell.length_a   1.000
_cell.length_b   1.000
_cell.length_c   1.000
_cell.angle_alpha   90.00
_cell.angle_beta   90.00
_cell.angle_gamma   90.00
#
_symmetry.space_group_name_H-M   'P 1'
#
loop_
_entity.id
_entity.type
_entity.pdbx_description
1 polymer ?
#
loop_
_entity_poly.entity_id
_entity_poly.type
_entity_poly.pdbx_seq_one_letter_code
_entity_poly.pdbx_strand_id
1 'polypeptide(L)'
;MRVIDTLIVFRILKMLTTPWEKQSAYKLGFIDKTGKRIKSKSHPENKKQLIPNDPKTSEEKASLTPLHRLVFNLKKIINKVPFGKTAFASYAVALALLKEEAEMDEDQMNELCEKFYRYLKDNDILKAHMITEINELPVVGTGIKYRFRRPLEQNNRIYPLKGEIEVVAEHSNIFGINLYVGF
;
A
#
# COMPACT_ATOMS: atom_id res chain seq x y z
N MET A 1 -6.94 17.80 19.69
CA MET A 1 -6.02 16.83 19.07
C MET A 1 -5.05 16.32 20.11
N ARG A 2 -5.07 15.01 20.40
CA ARG A 2 -4.13 14.43 21.35
C ARG A 2 -2.79 14.26 20.62
N VAL A 3 -1.68 14.51 21.32
CA VAL A 3 -0.32 14.38 20.77
C VAL A 3 -0.07 13.00 20.14
N ILE A 4 -0.78 11.96 20.62
CA ILE A 4 -0.75 10.59 20.12
C ILE A 4 -1.28 10.52 18.68
N ASP A 5 -2.28 11.34 18.33
CA ASP A 5 -2.99 11.28 17.06
C ASP A 5 -2.06 11.69 15.90
N THR A 6 -1.17 12.66 16.11
CA THR A 6 -0.16 13.10 15.14
C THR A 6 1.00 12.09 14.96
N LEU A 7 1.24 11.22 15.94
CA LEU A 7 2.39 10.29 15.90
C LEU A 7 2.25 9.24 14.81
N ILE A 8 1.03 8.74 14.53
CA ILE A 8 0.84 7.71 13.50
C ILE A 8 1.03 8.28 12.09
N VAL A 9 0.47 9.45 11.81
CA VAL A 9 0.63 10.16 10.53
C VAL A 9 2.11 10.45 10.29
N PHE A 10 2.80 11.01 11.30
CA PHE A 10 4.23 11.25 11.24
C PHE A 10 5.02 9.96 11.00
N ARG A 11 4.67 8.86 11.68
CA ARG A 11 5.32 7.56 11.51
C ARG A 11 5.16 7.03 10.08
N ILE A 12 3.97 7.11 9.50
CA ILE A 12 3.69 6.71 8.11
C ILE A 12 4.54 7.53 7.14
N LEU A 13 4.48 8.85 7.25
CA LEU A 13 5.24 9.75 6.38
C LEU A 13 6.75 9.56 6.52
N LYS A 14 7.25 9.38 7.75
CA LYS A 14 8.64 9.07 8.02
C LYS A 14 9.07 7.77 7.34
N MET A 15 8.27 6.69 7.44
CA MET A 15 8.58 5.44 6.75
C MET A 15 8.55 5.61 5.21
N LEU A 16 7.61 6.40 4.69
CA LEU A 16 7.45 6.67 3.26
C LEU A 16 8.67 7.41 2.68
N THR A 17 9.16 8.44 3.38
CA THR A 17 10.25 9.30 2.91
C THR A 17 11.64 8.75 3.24
N THR A 18 11.75 7.86 4.23
CA THR A 18 13.04 7.26 4.61
C THR A 18 13.56 6.35 3.49
N PRO A 19 14.78 6.59 2.92
CA PRO A 19 15.40 5.73 1.91
C PRO A 19 15.42 4.26 2.31
N TRP A 20 15.37 3.35 1.33
CA TRP A 20 15.26 1.90 1.59
C TRP A 20 16.42 1.40 2.45
N GLU A 21 17.63 1.87 2.16
CA GLU A 21 18.87 1.50 2.84
C GLU A 21 18.89 1.89 4.33
N LYS A 22 18.08 2.89 4.70
CA LYS A 22 17.96 3.36 6.08
C LYS A 22 16.87 2.63 6.87
N GLN A 23 16.00 1.87 6.22
CA GLN A 23 14.94 1.10 6.87
C GLN A 23 15.52 -0.04 7.70
N SER A 24 14.97 -0.26 8.90
CA SER A 24 15.39 -1.40 9.75
C SER A 24 15.21 -2.73 9.03
N ALA A 25 14.12 -2.89 8.27
CA ALA A 25 13.88 -4.08 7.46
C ALA A 25 14.97 -4.34 6.41
N TYR A 26 15.58 -3.29 5.84
CA TYR A 26 16.68 -3.43 4.89
C TYR A 26 17.96 -3.86 5.60
N LYS A 27 18.28 -3.19 6.72
CA LYS A 27 19.46 -3.50 7.55
C LYS A 27 19.44 -4.95 8.06
N LEU A 28 18.25 -5.46 8.39
CA LEU A 28 18.02 -6.85 8.81
C LEU A 28 17.89 -7.84 7.64
N GLY A 29 17.98 -7.38 6.38
CA GLY A 29 17.96 -8.24 5.19
C GLY A 29 16.57 -8.80 4.84
N PHE A 30 15.49 -8.19 5.30
CA PHE A 30 14.12 -8.60 4.95
C PHE A 30 13.60 -8.01 3.65
N ILE A 31 14.17 -6.88 3.22
CA ILE A 31 13.85 -6.21 1.95
C ILE A 31 15.14 -5.86 1.19
N ASP A 32 15.04 -5.78 -0.13
CA ASP A 32 16.13 -5.31 -0.98
C ASP A 32 16.14 -3.77 -1.15
N LYS A 33 17.07 -3.26 -1.97
CA LYS A 33 17.22 -1.82 -2.25
C LYS A 33 16.01 -1.17 -2.95
N THR A 34 15.06 -1.98 -3.41
CA THR A 34 13.82 -1.52 -4.04
C THR A 34 12.61 -1.71 -3.13
N GLY A 35 12.81 -2.17 -1.90
CA GLY A 35 11.72 -2.50 -0.96
C GLY A 35 11.00 -3.81 -1.28
N LYS A 36 11.55 -4.66 -2.15
CA LYS A 36 11.00 -5.99 -2.44
C LYS A 36 11.34 -6.93 -1.29
N ARG A 37 10.33 -7.68 -0.84
CA ARG A 37 10.47 -8.67 0.24
C ARG A 37 11.39 -9.83 -0.18
N ILE A 38 12.41 -10.10 0.64
CA ILE A 38 13.32 -11.24 0.50
C ILE A 38 12.79 -12.40 1.35
N LYS A 39 12.00 -13.30 0.75
CA LYS A 39 11.33 -14.41 1.47
C LYS A 39 12.25 -15.56 1.86
N SER A 40 13.44 -15.64 1.27
CA SER A 40 14.38 -16.74 1.49
C SER A 40 15.80 -16.22 1.62
N LYS A 41 16.60 -16.87 2.47
CA LYS A 41 18.04 -16.59 2.64
C LYS A 41 18.83 -17.89 2.59
N SER A 42 20.12 -17.80 2.27
CA SER A 42 21.01 -18.96 2.30
C SER A 42 21.17 -19.52 3.71
N HIS A 43 21.27 -20.85 3.82
CA HIS A 43 21.57 -21.50 5.10
C HIS A 43 22.98 -21.09 5.58
N PRO A 44 23.19 -20.81 6.87
CA PRO A 44 24.49 -20.39 7.40
C PRO A 44 25.61 -21.39 7.10
N GLU A 45 25.29 -22.69 7.19
CA GLU A 45 26.25 -23.79 7.01
C GLU A 45 26.31 -24.32 5.56
N ASN A 46 25.22 -24.17 4.79
CA ASN A 46 25.13 -24.67 3.42
C ASN A 46 24.56 -23.61 2.48
N LYS A 47 25.45 -22.82 1.86
CA LYS A 47 25.06 -21.68 1.02
C LYS A 47 24.17 -22.05 -0.19
N LYS A 48 24.15 -23.32 -0.60
CA LYS A 48 23.29 -23.83 -1.70
C LYS A 48 21.85 -24.09 -1.25
N GLN A 49 21.59 -24.23 0.05
CA GLN A 49 20.26 -24.44 0.59
C GLN A 49 19.61 -23.11 0.95
N LEU A 50 18.36 -22.91 0.54
CA LEU A 50 17.55 -21.74 0.90
C LEU A 50 16.62 -22.08 2.07
N ILE A 51 16.59 -21.20 3.07
CA ILE A 51 15.66 -21.27 4.21
C ILE A 51 14.70 -20.07 4.20
N PRO A 52 13.51 -20.19 4.80
CA PRO A 52 12.60 -19.06 4.99
C PRO A 52 13.28 -17.93 5.77
N ASN A 53 13.11 -16.70 5.30
CA ASN A 53 13.67 -15.50 5.91
C ASN A 53 12.61 -14.73 6.70
N ASP A 54 11.92 -15.42 7.61
CA ASP A 54 10.84 -14.82 8.41
C ASP A 54 11.35 -14.19 9.71
N PRO A 55 10.79 -13.04 10.14
CA PRO A 55 11.13 -12.42 11.41
C PRO A 55 10.86 -13.33 12.62
N LYS A 56 11.89 -13.59 13.43
CA LYS A 56 11.80 -14.42 14.63
C LYS A 56 11.91 -13.59 15.91
N THR A 57 12.90 -12.69 15.98
CA THR A 57 13.13 -11.86 17.17
C THR A 57 12.12 -10.72 17.28
N SER A 58 12.01 -10.11 18.46
CA SER A 58 11.13 -8.96 18.68
C SER A 58 11.50 -7.79 17.76
N GLU A 59 12.80 -7.50 17.64
CA GLU A 59 13.31 -6.44 16.77
C GLU A 59 13.02 -6.73 15.29
N GLU A 60 13.24 -7.96 14.84
CA GLU A 60 12.92 -8.37 13.48
C GLU A 60 11.42 -8.20 13.19
N LYS A 61 10.55 -8.64 14.10
CA LYS A 61 9.09 -8.52 13.96
C LYS A 61 8.66 -7.06 13.93
N ALA A 62 9.26 -6.21 14.76
CA ALA A 62 8.99 -4.78 14.78
C ALA A 62 9.41 -4.07 13.49
N SER A 63 10.39 -4.60 12.75
CA SER A 63 10.84 -4.06 11.47
C SER A 63 9.91 -4.37 10.28
N LEU A 64 9.03 -5.37 10.42
CA LEU A 64 8.24 -5.91 9.31
C LEU A 64 6.79 -6.25 9.72
N THR A 65 6.17 -5.32 10.46
CA THR A 65 4.73 -5.37 10.82
C THR A 65 3.84 -5.21 9.58
N PRO A 66 2.52 -5.50 9.66
CA PRO A 66 1.64 -5.32 8.50
C PRO A 66 1.56 -3.84 8.06
N LEU A 67 1.51 -2.87 8.99
CA LEU A 67 1.71 -1.45 8.69
C LEU A 67 2.97 -1.17 7.85
N HIS A 68 4.14 -1.73 8.20
CA HIS A 68 5.36 -1.55 7.39
C HIS A 68 5.17 -2.07 5.97
N ARG A 69 4.51 -3.24 5.81
CA ARG A 69 4.26 -3.83 4.49
C ARG A 69 3.35 -2.95 3.64
N LEU A 70 2.30 -2.37 4.22
CA LEU A 70 1.42 -1.43 3.52
C LEU A 70 2.17 -0.16 3.12
N VAL A 71 2.90 0.48 4.04
CA VAL A 71 3.67 1.69 3.72
C VAL A 71 4.76 1.41 2.68
N PHE A 72 5.42 0.25 2.75
CA PHE A 72 6.41 -0.15 1.74
C PHE A 72 5.77 -0.44 0.39
N ASN A 73 4.56 -1.01 0.35
CA ASN A 73 3.82 -1.18 -0.88
C ASN A 73 3.43 0.18 -1.49
N LEU A 74 2.89 1.10 -0.69
CA LEU A 74 2.60 2.46 -1.13
C LEU A 74 3.86 3.14 -1.69
N LYS A 75 4.98 3.09 -0.93
CA LYS A 75 6.27 3.63 -1.36
C LYS A 75 6.75 3.04 -2.69
N LYS A 76 6.57 1.74 -2.92
CA LYS A 76 6.91 1.11 -4.20
C LYS A 76 6.03 1.60 -5.35
N ILE A 77 4.73 1.77 -5.12
CA ILE A 77 3.80 2.28 -6.16
C ILE A 77 4.21 3.70 -6.57
N ILE A 78 4.61 4.54 -5.61
CA ILE A 78 5.11 5.90 -5.87
C ILE A 78 6.40 5.88 -6.70
N ASN A 79 7.37 5.05 -6.33
CA ASN A 79 8.66 4.99 -7.00
C ASN A 79 8.64 4.27 -8.36
N LYS A 80 7.56 3.56 -8.68
CA LYS A 80 7.43 2.82 -9.94
C LYS A 80 6.84 3.75 -11.00
N VAL A 81 7.68 4.61 -11.57
CA VAL A 81 7.30 5.52 -12.67
C VAL A 81 7.62 4.88 -14.04
N PRO A 82 6.75 5.02 -15.06
CA PRO A 82 5.40 5.57 -15.01
C PRO A 82 4.37 4.44 -14.85
N PHE A 83 3.78 4.27 -13.66
CA PHE A 83 2.45 3.69 -13.61
C PHE A 83 1.52 4.56 -14.46
N GLY A 84 0.79 3.93 -15.38
CA GLY A 84 -0.12 4.62 -16.30
C GLY A 84 -1.35 5.18 -15.60
N LYS A 85 -2.46 5.24 -16.34
CA LYS A 85 -3.68 6.00 -16.06
C LYS A 85 -4.43 5.75 -14.72
N THR A 86 -3.91 4.89 -13.85
CA THR A 86 -4.55 4.42 -12.61
C THR A 86 -3.65 4.56 -11.38
N ALA A 87 -2.56 5.32 -11.49
CA ALA A 87 -1.60 5.52 -10.40
C ALA A 87 -2.26 6.18 -9.18
N PHE A 88 -3.02 7.25 -9.39
CA PHE A 88 -3.64 8.02 -8.32
C PHE A 88 -4.75 7.24 -7.61
N ALA A 89 -5.54 6.46 -8.35
CA ALA A 89 -6.49 5.51 -7.77
C ALA A 89 -5.81 4.44 -6.90
N SER A 90 -4.63 3.98 -7.31
CA SER A 90 -3.85 3.03 -6.50
C SER A 90 -3.36 3.66 -5.19
N TYR A 91 -3.06 4.97 -5.17
CA TYR A 91 -2.74 5.69 -3.95
C TYR A 91 -3.95 5.81 -3.02
N ALA A 92 -5.12 6.16 -3.55
CA ALA A 92 -6.35 6.26 -2.76
C ALA A 92 -6.71 4.93 -2.07
N VAL A 93 -6.64 3.82 -2.81
CA VAL A 93 -6.84 2.47 -2.25
C VAL A 93 -5.81 2.15 -1.15
N ALA A 94 -4.53 2.44 -1.39
CA ALA A 94 -3.49 2.19 -0.41
C ALA A 94 -3.65 3.03 0.86
N LEU A 95 -4.10 4.28 0.74
CA LEU A 95 -4.38 5.16 1.88
C LEU A 95 -5.58 4.67 2.69
N ALA A 96 -6.65 4.18 2.04
CA ALA A 96 -7.79 3.59 2.75
C ALA A 96 -7.37 2.34 3.57
N LEU A 97 -6.59 1.44 2.97
CA LEU A 97 -6.05 0.28 3.68
C LEU A 97 -5.13 0.68 4.84
N LEU A 98 -4.37 1.77 4.70
CA LEU A 98 -3.55 2.31 5.78
C LEU A 98 -4.40 2.88 6.91
N LYS A 99 -5.51 3.56 6.60
CA LYS A 99 -6.46 4.06 7.61
C LYS A 99 -6.96 2.92 8.48
N GLU A 100 -7.38 1.82 7.87
CA GLU A 100 -7.88 0.63 8.56
C GLU A 100 -6.80 -0.03 9.42
N GLU A 101 -5.64 -0.36 8.83
CA GLU A 101 -4.56 -1.07 9.52
C GLU A 101 -3.98 -0.26 10.69
N ALA A 102 -3.96 1.06 10.57
CA ALA A 102 -3.45 1.95 11.61
C ALA A 102 -4.54 2.47 12.55
N GLU A 103 -5.78 1.98 12.42
CA GLU A 103 -6.96 2.39 13.21
C GLU A 103 -7.12 3.92 13.29
N MET A 104 -6.90 4.60 12.15
CA MET A 104 -6.90 6.06 12.08
C MET A 104 -8.32 6.63 12.09
N ASP A 105 -8.51 7.68 12.87
CA ASP A 105 -9.72 8.51 12.80
C ASP A 105 -9.74 9.39 11.54
N GLU A 106 -10.84 10.13 11.35
CA GLU A 106 -10.99 11.01 10.18
C GLU A 106 -10.01 12.18 10.17
N ASP A 107 -9.68 12.75 11.32
CA ASP A 107 -8.77 13.90 11.41
C ASP A 107 -7.35 13.46 11.00
N GLN A 108 -6.89 12.32 11.51
CA GLN A 108 -5.62 11.70 11.16
C GLN A 108 -5.58 11.32 9.68
N MET A 109 -6.68 10.78 9.15
CA MET A 109 -6.76 10.42 7.73
C MET A 109 -6.67 11.66 6.84
N ASN A 110 -7.40 12.72 7.18
CA ASN A 110 -7.36 14.00 6.47
C ASN A 110 -5.95 14.61 6.49
N GLU A 111 -5.30 14.61 7.66
CA GLU A 111 -3.92 15.09 7.80
C GLU A 111 -2.94 14.27 6.95
N LEU A 112 -3.08 12.93 6.95
CA LEU A 112 -2.24 12.05 6.13
C LEU A 112 -2.47 12.32 4.64
N CYS A 113 -3.71 12.44 4.20
CA CYS A 113 -4.07 12.72 2.81
C CYS A 113 -3.47 14.05 2.35
N GLU A 114 -3.61 15.11 3.16
CA GLU A 114 -3.06 16.42 2.84
C GLU A 114 -1.53 16.39 2.72
N LYS A 115 -0.85 15.83 3.72
CA LYS A 115 0.62 15.75 3.73
C LYS A 115 1.15 14.86 2.62
N PHE A 116 0.45 13.77 2.32
CA PHE A 116 0.77 12.87 1.22
C PHE A 116 0.63 13.57 -0.13
N TYR A 117 -0.46 14.30 -0.35
CA TYR A 117 -0.68 15.09 -1.56
C TYR A 117 0.43 16.14 -1.76
N ARG A 118 0.76 16.89 -0.69
CA ARG A 118 1.87 17.85 -0.71
C ARG A 118 3.19 17.17 -1.06
N TYR A 119 3.50 16.03 -0.44
CA TYR A 119 4.69 15.24 -0.77
C TYR A 119 4.76 14.87 -2.25
N LEU A 120 3.66 14.39 -2.85
CA LEU A 120 3.64 14.04 -4.27
C LEU A 120 3.87 15.28 -5.16
N LYS A 121 3.28 16.42 -4.80
CA LYS A 121 3.42 17.68 -5.52
C LYS A 121 4.85 18.23 -5.45
N ASP A 122 5.42 18.29 -4.25
CA ASP A 122 6.75 18.86 -4.00
C ASP A 122 7.87 18.05 -4.65
N ASN A 123 7.62 16.78 -4.96
CA ASN A 123 8.57 15.88 -5.63
C ASN A 123 8.27 15.66 -7.12
N ASP A 124 7.38 16.46 -7.72
CA ASP A 124 6.97 16.36 -9.14
C ASP A 124 6.47 14.96 -9.56
N ILE A 125 5.89 14.23 -8.59
CA ILE A 125 5.31 12.91 -8.82
C ILE A 125 3.87 13.06 -9.31
N LEU A 126 3.15 14.02 -8.75
CA LEU A 126 1.76 14.32 -9.10
C LEU A 126 1.69 15.10 -10.41
N LYS A 127 1.17 14.46 -11.45
CA LYS A 127 0.96 15.09 -12.77
C LYS A 127 -0.52 15.39 -12.97
N ALA A 128 -0.83 16.51 -13.64
CA ALA A 128 -2.21 16.95 -13.85
C ALA A 128 -3.11 15.87 -14.49
N HIS A 129 -2.58 15.09 -15.44
CA HIS A 129 -3.34 14.01 -16.09
C HIS A 129 -3.81 12.93 -15.10
N MET A 130 -3.04 12.67 -14.04
CA MET A 130 -3.42 11.68 -13.03
C MET A 130 -4.66 12.10 -12.25
N ILE A 131 -4.91 13.40 -12.12
CA ILE A 131 -6.09 13.95 -11.45
C ILE A 131 -7.28 13.95 -12.41
N THR A 132 -7.09 14.36 -13.66
CA THR A 132 -8.19 14.41 -14.64
C THR A 132 -8.77 13.03 -14.93
N GLU A 133 -7.93 11.98 -14.92
CA GLU A 133 -8.35 10.59 -15.12
C GLU A 133 -9.28 10.07 -14.02
N ILE A 134 -9.28 10.67 -12.83
CA ILE A 134 -10.22 10.31 -11.76
C ILE A 134 -11.66 10.51 -12.23
N ASN A 135 -11.91 11.57 -13.00
CA ASN A 135 -13.24 11.86 -13.54
C ASN A 135 -13.69 10.85 -14.61
N GLU A 136 -12.75 10.10 -15.19
CA GLU A 136 -13.04 9.05 -16.17
C GLU A 136 -13.30 7.69 -15.51
N LEU A 137 -13.11 7.57 -14.19
CA LEU A 137 -13.36 6.32 -13.49
C LEU A 137 -14.87 6.01 -13.48
N PRO A 138 -15.27 4.80 -13.90
CA PRO A 138 -16.67 4.42 -13.85
C PRO A 138 -17.12 4.26 -12.40
N VAL A 139 -18.32 4.77 -12.11
CA VAL A 139 -19.00 4.48 -10.85
C VAL A 139 -19.47 3.03 -10.89
N VAL A 140 -19.22 2.32 -9.80
CA VAL A 140 -19.59 0.91 -9.65
C VAL A 140 -20.91 0.87 -8.86
N GLY A 141 -21.88 0.06 -9.32
CA GLY A 141 -23.17 -0.08 -8.65
C GLY A 141 -23.11 -1.15 -7.56
N THR A 142 -23.79 -0.89 -6.46
CA THR A 142 -24.01 -1.87 -5.38
C THR A 142 -25.08 -2.89 -5.77
N GLY A 143 -24.92 -4.13 -5.34
CA GLY A 143 -25.75 -5.28 -5.74
C GLY A 143 -25.49 -5.78 -7.17
N ILE A 144 -24.47 -5.27 -7.86
CA ILE A 144 -24.12 -5.68 -9.22
C ILE A 144 -22.94 -6.67 -9.18
N LYS A 145 -23.06 -7.73 -9.99
CA LYS A 145 -21.98 -8.70 -10.23
C LYS A 145 -21.09 -8.24 -11.38
N TYR A 146 -19.81 -8.12 -11.09
CA TYR A 146 -18.76 -7.81 -12.06
C TYR A 146 -17.90 -9.05 -12.31
N ARG A 147 -17.14 -9.03 -13.41
CA ARG A 147 -16.25 -10.13 -13.78
C ARG A 147 -14.82 -9.66 -13.91
N PHE A 148 -13.89 -10.45 -13.37
CA PHE A 148 -12.46 -10.17 -13.48
C PHE A 148 -12.01 -10.19 -14.94
N ARG A 149 -11.39 -9.09 -15.40
CA ARG A 149 -10.78 -8.99 -16.74
C ARG A 149 -9.43 -9.71 -16.85
N ARG A 150 -8.81 -10.04 -15.72
CA ARG A 150 -7.56 -10.79 -15.61
C ARG A 150 -7.60 -11.64 -14.34
N PRO A 151 -6.88 -12.77 -14.30
CA PRO A 151 -6.70 -13.50 -13.06
C PRO A 151 -6.09 -12.59 -11.98
N LEU A 152 -6.56 -12.73 -10.75
CA LEU A 152 -6.03 -12.01 -9.59
C LEU A 152 -5.42 -13.03 -8.64
N GLU A 153 -4.17 -12.83 -8.26
CA GLU A 153 -3.54 -13.60 -7.18
C GLU A 153 -3.54 -12.74 -5.91
N GLN A 154 -4.25 -13.20 -4.88
CA GLN A 154 -4.35 -12.51 -3.60
C GLN A 154 -4.48 -13.55 -2.47
N ASN A 155 -3.75 -13.34 -1.37
CA ASN A 155 -3.78 -14.21 -0.18
C ASN A 155 -3.58 -15.71 -0.50
N ASN A 156 -2.63 -16.03 -1.39
CA ASN A 156 -2.35 -17.38 -1.89
C ASN A 156 -3.56 -18.06 -2.58
N ARG A 157 -4.57 -17.29 -2.97
CA ARG A 157 -5.68 -17.73 -3.82
C ARG A 157 -5.55 -17.11 -5.19
N ILE A 158 -5.87 -17.89 -6.21
CA ILE A 158 -5.95 -17.43 -7.59
C ILE A 158 -7.43 -17.31 -7.93
N TYR A 159 -7.89 -16.09 -8.13
CA TYR A 159 -9.20 -15.79 -8.68
C TYR A 159 -9.12 -15.91 -10.20
N PRO A 160 -9.90 -16.80 -10.83
CA PRO A 160 -9.79 -17.07 -12.25
C PRO A 160 -10.26 -15.88 -13.10
N LEU A 161 -9.79 -15.86 -14.35
CA LEU A 161 -10.34 -14.96 -15.37
C LEU A 161 -11.86 -15.15 -15.47
N LYS A 162 -12.60 -14.05 -15.60
CA LYS A 162 -14.08 -14.02 -15.59
C LYS A 162 -14.74 -14.52 -14.31
N GLY A 163 -13.98 -14.76 -13.23
CA GLY A 163 -14.56 -14.97 -11.90
C GLY A 163 -15.47 -13.81 -11.53
N GLU A 164 -16.61 -14.12 -10.91
CA GLU A 164 -17.59 -13.12 -10.50
C GLU A 164 -17.17 -12.51 -9.15
N ILE A 165 -17.42 -11.21 -9.00
CA ILE A 165 -17.33 -10.49 -7.74
C ILE A 165 -18.60 -9.66 -7.61
N GLU A 166 -19.30 -9.82 -6.50
CA GLU A 166 -20.47 -9.02 -6.18
C GLU A 166 -20.04 -7.80 -5.39
N VAL A 167 -20.45 -6.60 -5.84
CA VAL A 167 -20.18 -5.36 -5.11
C VAL A 167 -21.30 -5.13 -4.13
N VAL A 168 -20.98 -5.10 -2.85
CA VAL A 168 -21.97 -5.21 -1.77
C VAL A 168 -22.27 -3.84 -1.18
N ALA A 169 -21.23 -3.01 -1.04
CA ALA A 169 -21.35 -1.70 -0.43
C ALA A 169 -20.26 -0.75 -0.94
N GLU A 170 -20.58 0.54 -0.87
CA GLU A 170 -19.56 1.60 -0.87
C GLU A 170 -18.83 1.58 0.48
N HIS A 171 -17.50 1.71 0.43
CA HIS A 171 -16.65 1.64 1.60
C HIS A 171 -16.26 3.04 2.10
N SER A 172 -15.66 3.85 1.22
CA SER A 172 -15.07 5.14 1.57
C SER A 172 -14.79 5.96 0.32
N ASN A 173 -14.74 7.28 0.45
CA ASN A 173 -14.26 8.17 -0.61
C ASN A 173 -12.92 8.79 -0.22
N ILE A 174 -11.85 8.46 -0.95
CA ILE A 174 -10.52 9.02 -0.74
C ILE A 174 -10.09 9.78 -2.00
N PHE A 175 -9.75 11.06 -1.85
CA PHE A 175 -9.44 11.97 -2.98
C PHE A 175 -10.49 11.99 -4.09
N GLY A 176 -11.78 11.90 -3.75
CA GLY A 176 -12.87 11.87 -4.72
C GLY A 176 -13.09 10.49 -5.36
N ILE A 177 -12.31 9.47 -4.99
CA ILE A 177 -12.42 8.11 -5.53
C ILE A 177 -13.26 7.26 -4.58
N ASN A 178 -14.39 6.77 -5.08
CA ASN A 178 -15.23 5.83 -4.37
C ASN A 178 -14.57 4.46 -4.34
N LEU A 179 -14.40 3.92 -3.13
CA LEU A 179 -13.94 2.57 -2.87
C LEU A 179 -15.14 1.69 -2.52
N TYR A 180 -15.05 0.43 -2.89
CA TYR A 180 -16.14 -0.53 -2.78
C TYR A 180 -15.64 -1.83 -2.13
N VAL A 181 -16.53 -2.51 -1.42
CA VAL A 181 -16.29 -3.87 -0.90
C VAL A 181 -17.05 -4.88 -1.74
N GLY A 182 -16.40 -5.99 -2.08
CA GLY A 182 -17.03 -7.10 -2.77
C GLY A 182 -16.39 -8.45 -2.46
N PHE A 183 -17.11 -9.53 -2.73
CA PHE A 183 -16.69 -10.91 -2.51
C PHE A 183 -17.03 -11.83 -3.69
#